data_AF-Q8PZU3-F1
#
_entry.id   AF-Q8PZU3-F1
#
_cell.length_a   1.000
_cell.length_b   1.000
_cell.length_c   1.000
_cell.angle_alpha   90.00
_cell.angle_beta   90.00
_cell.angle_gamma   90.00
#
_symmetry.space_group_name_H-M   'P 1'
#
loop_
_entity.id
_entity.type
_entity.pdbx_description
1 polymer ?
#
loop_
_entity_poly.entity_id
_entity_poly.type
_entity_poly.pdbx_seq_one_letter_code
_entity_poly.pdbx_strand_id
1 'polypeptide(L)'
;MGFSQLHLNKNTSLQVTKTKLDSLQRAGVELMIHMCPNCHIQYDRYQPVIEKEYGVEYDMVHMNIAQFVALSMGADPYKVCGFQTHSVPLEGFLEKAGII
;
A
#
# COMPACT_ATOMS: atom_id res chain seq x y z
N MET A 1 0.02 -13.64 10.21
CA MET A 1 -1.46 -13.55 10.08
C MET A 1 -1.82 -13.58 8.60
N GLY A 2 -2.83 -14.35 8.23
CA GLY A 2 -3.31 -14.46 6.85
C GLY A 2 -4.53 -13.58 6.58
N PHE A 3 -4.82 -13.35 5.31
CA PHE A 3 -5.94 -12.54 4.81
C PHE A 3 -7.33 -12.93 5.36
N SER A 4 -7.52 -14.18 5.76
CA SER A 4 -8.77 -14.64 6.38
C SER A 4 -9.07 -13.90 7.70
N GLN A 5 -8.06 -13.45 8.43
CA GLN A 5 -8.24 -12.70 9.68
C GLN A 5 -8.91 -11.35 9.48
N LEU A 6 -8.78 -10.76 8.29
CA LEU A 6 -9.49 -9.53 7.95
C LEU A 6 -11.02 -9.70 8.03
N HIS A 7 -11.52 -10.90 7.71
CA HIS A 7 -12.94 -11.22 7.72
C HIS A 7 -13.40 -11.80 9.06
N LEU A 8 -12.58 -12.64 9.69
CA LEU A 8 -12.94 -13.34 10.93
C LEU A 8 -12.66 -12.50 12.18
N ASN A 9 -11.56 -11.75 12.20
CA ASN A 9 -11.06 -10.99 13.34
C ASN A 9 -10.52 -9.63 12.88
N LYS A 10 -11.40 -8.83 12.25
CA LYS A 10 -11.04 -7.57 11.60
C LYS A 10 -10.20 -6.66 12.49
N ASN A 11 -10.64 -6.41 13.73
CA ASN A 11 -9.95 -5.51 14.67
C ASN A 11 -8.51 -5.95 14.94
N THR A 12 -8.31 -7.25 15.23
CA THR A 12 -6.96 -7.81 15.44
C THR A 12 -6.11 -7.69 14.18
N SER A 13 -6.69 -7.94 13.00
CA SER A 13 -5.99 -7.78 11.72
C SER A 13 -5.53 -6.34 11.49
N LEU A 14 -6.39 -5.36 11.77
CA LEU A 14 -6.06 -3.94 11.65
C LEU A 14 -5.01 -3.50 12.66
N GLN A 15 -5.10 -3.94 13.92
CA GLN A 15 -4.08 -3.64 14.94
C GLN A 15 -2.70 -4.15 14.55
N VAL A 16 -2.60 -5.38 14.02
CA VAL A 16 -1.31 -5.91 13.58
C VAL A 16 -0.79 -5.19 12.34
N THR A 17 -1.68 -4.80 11.43
CA THR A 17 -1.32 -3.99 10.25
C THR A 17 -0.78 -2.63 10.68
N LYS A 18 -1.46 -1.96 11.61
CA LYS A 18 -1.03 -0.69 12.22
C LYS A 18 0.35 -0.80 12.83
N THR A 19 0.60 -1.80 13.69
CA THR A 19 1.93 -1.98 14.32
C THR A 19 3.05 -2.10 13.29
N LYS A 20 2.79 -2.71 12.12
CA LYS A 20 3.75 -2.78 11.03
C LYS A 20 3.92 -1.44 10.33
N LEU A 21 2.83 -0.74 10.01
CA LEU A 21 2.87 0.61 9.42
C LEU A 21 3.63 1.58 10.32
N ASP A 22 3.35 1.60 11.63
CA ASP A 22 4.07 2.41 12.63
C ASP A 22 5.59 2.11 12.64
N SER A 23 5.96 0.84 12.44
CA SER A 23 7.38 0.46 12.36
C SER A 23 8.05 0.95 11.08
N LEU A 24 7.34 0.90 9.96
CA LEU A 24 7.85 1.31 8.65
C LEU A 24 7.95 2.82 8.53
N GLN A 25 6.97 3.55 9.06
CA GLN A 25 7.00 5.01 9.14
C GLN A 25 8.19 5.50 9.97
N ARG A 26 8.46 4.87 11.13
CA ARG A 26 9.65 5.18 11.94
C ARG A 26 10.96 4.89 11.20
N ALA A 27 10.95 3.97 10.25
CA ALA A 27 12.09 3.67 9.39
C ALA A 27 12.19 4.58 8.16
N GLY A 28 11.24 5.50 7.95
CA GLY A 28 11.22 6.41 6.80
C GLY A 28 10.92 5.73 5.48
N VAL A 29 10.16 4.63 5.49
CA VAL A 29 9.77 3.93 4.27
C VAL A 29 8.70 4.73 3.52
N GLU A 30 8.90 4.96 2.22
CA GLU A 30 7.95 5.67 1.35
C GLU A 30 7.15 4.72 0.44
N LEU A 31 7.75 3.60 0.02
CA LEU A 31 7.14 2.61 -0.88
C LEU A 31 7.23 1.20 -0.30
N MET A 32 6.09 0.50 -0.24
CA MET A 32 6.02 -0.92 0.05
C MET A 32 5.73 -1.74 -1.21
N ILE A 33 6.58 -2.75 -1.46
CA ILE A 33 6.40 -3.70 -2.55
C ILE A 33 5.79 -5.00 -2.00
N HIS A 34 4.64 -5.37 -2.53
CA HIS A 34 3.89 -6.55 -2.12
C HIS A 34 4.06 -7.69 -3.14
N MET A 35 4.46 -8.86 -2.65
CA MET A 35 4.51 -10.09 -3.46
C MET A 35 3.21 -10.90 -3.41
N CYS A 36 2.24 -10.49 -2.60
CA CYS A 36 0.98 -11.18 -2.42
C CYS A 36 -0.18 -10.19 -2.60
N PRO A 37 -1.16 -10.44 -3.50
CA PRO A 37 -2.26 -9.52 -3.75
C PRO A 37 -3.13 -9.30 -2.50
N ASN A 38 -3.24 -10.32 -1.65
CA ASN A 38 -3.98 -10.20 -0.40
C ASN A 38 -3.28 -9.30 0.63
N CYS A 39 -1.94 -9.34 0.68
CA CYS A 39 -1.18 -8.38 1.49
C CYS A 39 -1.34 -6.98 0.92
N HIS A 40 -1.28 -6.83 -0.40
CA HIS A 40 -1.50 -5.54 -1.05
C HIS A 40 -2.85 -4.93 -0.65
N ILE A 41 -3.93 -5.70 -0.74
CA ILE A 41 -5.26 -5.26 -0.28
C ILE A 41 -5.26 -4.91 1.21
N GLN A 42 -4.59 -5.70 2.06
CA GLN A 42 -4.54 -5.46 3.50
C GLN A 42 -3.88 -4.12 3.86
N TYR A 43 -2.89 -3.65 3.10
CA TYR A 43 -2.23 -2.38 3.36
C TYR A 43 -2.84 -1.24 2.57
N ASP A 44 -2.99 -1.35 1.25
CA ASP A 44 -3.54 -0.28 0.41
C ASP A 44 -4.97 0.09 0.82
N ARG A 45 -5.89 -0.88 0.81
CA ARG A 45 -7.32 -0.62 1.05
C ARG A 45 -7.64 -0.26 2.50
N TYR A 46 -6.86 -0.79 3.45
CA TYR A 46 -7.14 -0.58 4.87
C TYR A 46 -6.23 0.45 5.54
N GLN A 47 -5.19 0.97 4.88
CA GLN A 47 -4.44 2.11 5.42
C GLN A 47 -5.37 3.31 5.71
N PRO A 48 -6.22 3.79 4.77
CA PRO A 48 -7.15 4.88 5.07
C PRO A 48 -8.13 4.57 6.21
N VAL A 49 -8.48 3.29 6.37
CA VAL A 49 -9.35 2.84 7.46
C VAL A 49 -8.61 2.91 8.80
N ILE A 50 -7.35 2.47 8.84
CA ILE A 50 -6.49 2.52 10.04
C ILE A 50 -6.20 3.98 10.41
N GLU A 51 -5.89 4.83 9.43
CA GLU A 51 -5.65 6.27 9.64
C GLU A 51 -6.85 6.93 10.32
N LYS A 52 -8.05 6.68 9.79
CA LYS A 52 -9.30 7.19 10.36
C LYS A 52 -9.60 6.63 11.75
N GLU A 53 -9.39 5.33 11.97
CA GLU A 53 -9.74 4.65 13.23
C GLU A 53 -8.79 5.03 14.37
N TYR A 54 -7.50 5.22 14.07
CA TYR A 54 -6.45 5.45 15.07
C TYR A 54 -5.94 6.89 15.12
N GLY A 55 -6.42 7.78 14.24
CA GLY A 55 -6.00 9.19 14.21
C GLY A 55 -4.52 9.36 13.85
N VAL A 56 -4.03 8.56 12.91
CA VAL A 56 -2.65 8.57 12.40
C VAL A 56 -2.66 8.84 10.91
N GLU A 57 -1.55 9.31 10.35
CA GLU A 57 -1.38 9.50 8.91
C GLU A 57 -0.10 8.80 8.46
N TYR A 58 -0.18 8.10 7.32
CA TYR A 58 0.94 7.42 6.70
C TYR A 58 1.12 7.90 5.26
N ASP A 59 2.31 8.38 4.93
CA ASP A 59 2.67 8.78 3.55
C ASP A 59 3.20 7.63 2.69
N MET A 60 2.96 6.38 3.12
CA MET A 60 3.45 5.18 2.42
C MET A 60 2.53 4.82 1.26
N VAL A 61 3.13 4.60 0.09
CA VAL A 61 2.45 4.04 -1.09
C VAL A 61 2.69 2.54 -1.23
N HIS A 62 1.80 1.85 -1.94
CA HIS A 62 1.83 0.39 -2.07
C HIS A 62 1.88 -0.01 -3.53
N MET A 63 2.68 -1.01 -3.87
CA MET A 63 2.76 -1.51 -5.24
C MET A 63 2.90 -3.03 -5.24
N ASN A 64 2.24 -3.71 -6.17
CA ASN A 64 2.54 -5.12 -6.39
C ASN A 64 3.88 -5.25 -7.14
N ILE A 65 4.65 -6.31 -6.85
CA ILE A 65 5.91 -6.58 -7.55
C ILE A 65 5.76 -6.59 -9.08
N ALA A 66 4.64 -7.09 -9.60
CA ALA A 66 4.38 -7.09 -11.04
C ALA A 66 4.23 -5.67 -11.62
N GLN A 67 3.57 -4.77 -10.88
CA GLN A 67 3.44 -3.36 -11.27
C GLN A 67 4.80 -2.67 -11.23
N PHE A 68 5.61 -2.95 -10.20
CA PHE A 68 6.95 -2.38 -10.08
C PHE A 68 7.87 -2.80 -11.23
N VAL A 69 7.83 -4.08 -11.61
CA VAL A 69 8.58 -4.60 -12.76
C VAL A 69 8.06 -4.03 -14.08
N ALA A 70 6.75 -3.93 -14.27
CA ALA A 70 6.19 -3.33 -15.47
C ALA A 70 6.62 -1.85 -15.61
N LEU A 71 6.59 -1.10 -14.51
CA LEU A 71 7.01 0.30 -14.46
C LEU A 71 8.50 0.46 -14.79
N SER A 72 9.35 -0.40 -14.26
CA SER A 72 10.80 -0.36 -14.56
C SER A 72 11.13 -0.74 -16.00
N MET A 73 10.21 -1.45 -16.68
CA MET A 73 10.27 -1.73 -18.12
C MET A 73 9.69 -0.59 -18.98
N GLY A 74 9.28 0.53 -18.40
CA GLY A 74 8.71 1.67 -19.11
C GLY A 74 7.24 1.50 -19.50
N ALA A 75 6.50 0.62 -18.82
CA ALA A 75 5.07 0.47 -19.06
C ALA A 75 4.28 1.69 -18.58
N ASP A 76 3.17 1.97 -19.26
CA ASP A 76 2.29 3.08 -18.92
C ASP A 76 1.63 2.86 -17.53
N PRO A 77 1.77 3.82 -16.58
CA PRO A 77 1.27 3.68 -15.22
C PRO A 77 -0.25 3.47 -15.12
N TYR A 78 -1.03 4.11 -15.99
CA TYR A 78 -2.49 4.10 -15.91
C TYR A 78 -3.13 3.00 -16.76
N LYS A 79 -2.54 2.72 -17.92
CA LYS A 79 -3.05 1.76 -18.90
C LYS A 79 -2.58 0.33 -18.60
N VAL A 80 -1.35 0.14 -18.14
CA VAL A 80 -0.77 -1.18 -17.87
C VAL A 80 -0.78 -1.49 -16.37
N CYS A 81 -0.30 -0.56 -15.54
CA CYS A 81 -0.17 -0.82 -14.10
C CYS A 81 -1.47 -0.60 -13.32
N GLY A 82 -2.41 0.19 -13.85
CA GLY A 82 -3.73 0.38 -13.27
C GLY A 82 -3.74 1.15 -11.94
N PHE A 83 -2.83 2.11 -11.77
CA PHE A 83 -2.65 2.84 -10.51
C PHE A 83 -3.88 3.63 -10.03
N GLN A 84 -4.80 3.99 -10.93
CA GLN A 84 -6.09 4.62 -10.62
C GLN A 84 -7.03 3.76 -9.74
N THR A 85 -6.70 2.49 -9.53
CA THR A 85 -7.52 1.56 -8.73
C THR A 85 -7.05 1.40 -7.29
N HIS A 86 -5.91 2.01 -6.94
CA HIS A 86 -5.38 1.98 -5.58
C HIS A 86 -6.19 2.89 -4.67
N SER A 87 -6.24 2.53 -3.40
CA SER A 87 -6.95 3.30 -2.38
C SER A 87 -6.07 4.42 -1.83
N VAL A 88 -4.75 4.19 -1.78
CA VAL A 88 -3.75 5.22 -1.50
C VAL A 88 -3.23 5.77 -2.83
N PRO A 89 -3.31 7.10 -3.05
CA PRO A 89 -2.83 7.72 -4.28
C PRO A 89 -1.32 7.57 -4.42
N LEU A 90 -0.85 7.25 -5.64
CA LEU A 90 0.58 7.07 -5.94
C LEU A 90 1.18 8.26 -6.69
N GLU A 91 0.35 9.22 -7.11
CA GLU A 91 0.71 10.34 -7.98
C GLU A 91 1.90 11.11 -7.40
N GLY A 92 1.84 11.51 -6.13
CA GLY A 92 2.93 12.26 -5.49
C GLY A 92 4.26 11.49 -5.44
N PHE A 93 4.21 10.15 -5.33
CA PHE A 93 5.40 9.32 -5.39
C PHE A 93 5.95 9.21 -6.83
N LEU A 94 5.07 9.06 -7.81
CA LEU A 94 5.44 8.94 -9.22
C LEU A 94 6.01 10.24 -9.79
N GLU A 95 5.46 11.40 -9.40
CA GLU A 95 5.97 12.73 -9.74
C GLU A 95 7.38 12.92 -9.16
N LYS A 96 7.58 12.56 -7.88
CA LYS A 96 8.90 12.61 -7.22
C LYS A 96 9.92 11.69 -7.92
N ALA A 97 9.46 10.56 -8.44
CA ALA A 97 10.30 9.61 -9.17
C ALA A 97 10.54 9.99 -10.65
N GLY A 98 9.88 11.04 -11.18
CA GLY A 98 10.02 11.50 -12.55
C GLY A 98 9.43 10.53 -13.59
N ILE A 99 8.45 9.70 -13.19
CA ILE A 99 7.77 8.75 -14.06
C ILE A 99 6.55 9.38 -14.75
N ILE A 100 5.94 10.36 -14.08
CA ILE A 100 4.86 11.22 -14.60
C ILE A 100 5.23 12.68 -14.40
#